data_AF-A0A4Z0H1C7-F1
#
_entry.id   AF-A0A4Z0H1C7-F1
#
_cell.length_a   1.000
_cell.length_b   1.000
_cell.length_c   1.000
_cell.angle_alpha   90.00
_cell.angle_beta   90.00
_cell.angle_gamma   90.00
#
_symmetry.space_group_name_H-M   'P 1'
#
loop_
_entity.id
_entity.type
_entity.pdbx_description
1 polymer ?
#
loop_
_entity_poly.entity_id
_entity_poly.type
_entity_poly.pdbx_seq_one_letter_code
_entity_poly.pdbx_strand_id
1 'polypeptide(L)'
;MNKKSRGFILYTLLAAMIMAGFSVGSDDLPYVGADIPFFYSVYVYLAVTINSLAFWFILSMVPGLIHAANLKESILFGGIFAVAAITFYFMFGGFPNNAIIWYGISSLGGTIGGATGYLAKRNKYILLLLIPGFFLQLLRNGTNSWNHAIGIAHNLTICVAILFISIYIILVREK
;
A
#
# COMPACT_ATOMS: atom_id res chain seq x y z
N MET A 1 22.14 17.68 4.68
CA MET A 1 21.20 16.54 4.70
C MET A 1 21.84 15.36 3.96
N ASN A 2 21.91 14.17 4.59
CA ASN A 2 22.56 13.00 3.98
C ASN A 2 21.75 12.45 2.79
N LYS A 3 22.38 11.63 1.93
CA LYS A 3 21.73 11.06 0.72
C LYS A 3 20.49 10.22 1.05
N LYS A 4 20.50 9.51 2.19
CA LYS A 4 19.38 8.64 2.62
C LYS A 4 18.15 9.46 3.00
N SER A 5 18.32 10.55 3.76
CA SER A 5 17.25 11.48 4.15
C SER A 5 16.68 12.22 2.95
N ARG A 6 17.51 12.64 1.99
CA ARG A 6 17.04 13.19 0.71
C ARG A 6 16.18 12.19 -0.05
N GLY A 7 16.65 10.95 -0.16
CA GLY A 7 15.89 9.86 -0.79
C GLY A 7 14.57 9.57 -0.09
N PHE A 8 14.56 9.57 1.25
CA PHE A 8 13.35 9.34 2.03
C PHE A 8 12.31 10.45 1.84
N ILE A 9 12.74 11.72 1.86
CA ILE A 9 11.83 12.85 1.63
C ILE A 9 11.24 12.78 0.23
N LEU A 10 12.07 12.55 -0.79
CA LEU A 10 11.59 12.43 -2.17
C LEU A 10 10.62 11.26 -2.33
N TYR A 11 10.95 10.09 -1.77
CA TYR A 11 10.06 8.94 -1.74
C TYR A 11 8.73 9.30 -1.08
N THR A 12 8.78 9.92 0.10
CA THR A 12 7.59 10.27 0.87
C THR A 12 6.70 11.19 0.08
N LEU A 13 7.23 12.28 -0.47
CA LEU A 13 6.44 13.23 -1.24
C LEU A 13 5.80 12.57 -2.47
N LEU A 14 6.58 11.85 -3.29
CA LEU A 14 6.08 11.26 -4.53
C LEU A 14 5.08 10.13 -4.27
N ALA A 15 5.45 9.16 -3.43
CA ALA A 15 4.60 8.01 -3.15
C ALA A 15 3.33 8.41 -2.40
N ALA A 16 3.41 9.36 -1.48
CA ALA A 16 2.24 9.86 -0.76
C ALA A 16 1.29 10.66 -1.68
N MET A 17 1.82 11.48 -2.60
CA MET A 17 0.99 12.17 -3.59
C MET A 17 0.29 11.20 -4.56
N ILE A 18 1.03 10.21 -5.07
CA ILE A 18 0.45 9.16 -5.95
C ILE A 18 -0.65 8.43 -5.20
N MET A 19 -0.36 7.96 -3.99
CA MET A 19 -1.32 7.23 -3.16
C MET A 19 -2.57 8.07 -2.89
N ALA A 20 -2.40 9.33 -2.48
CA ALA A 20 -3.51 10.23 -2.22
C ALA A 20 -4.38 10.48 -3.46
N GLY A 21 -3.77 10.80 -4.61
CA GLY A 21 -4.51 11.09 -5.84
C GLY A 21 -5.33 9.90 -6.33
N PHE A 22 -4.74 8.71 -6.34
CA PHE A 22 -5.46 7.49 -6.74
C PHE A 22 -6.50 7.04 -5.71
N SER A 23 -6.24 7.23 -4.41
CA SER A 23 -7.20 6.90 -3.37
C SER A 23 -8.44 7.78 -3.42
N VAL A 24 -8.29 9.11 -3.49
CA VAL A 24 -9.44 10.02 -3.65
C VAL A 24 -10.18 9.72 -4.93
N GLY A 25 -9.43 9.56 -6.03
CA GLY A 25 -10.00 9.20 -7.31
C GLY A 25 -10.76 7.87 -7.33
N SER A 26 -10.47 6.97 -6.38
CA SER A 26 -11.18 5.70 -6.25
C SER A 26 -12.48 5.78 -5.46
N ASP A 27 -12.59 6.75 -4.54
CA ASP A 27 -13.77 6.91 -3.68
C ASP A 27 -14.97 7.44 -4.49
N ASP A 28 -14.68 8.20 -5.55
CA ASP A 28 -15.67 8.78 -6.46
C ASP A 28 -15.99 7.88 -7.67
N LEU A 29 -15.45 6.66 -7.72
CA LEU A 29 -15.71 5.76 -8.85
C LEU A 29 -17.17 5.28 -8.84
N PRO A 30 -17.94 5.51 -9.92
CA PRO A 30 -19.24 4.87 -10.04
C PRO A 30 -19.07 3.35 -10.05
N TYR A 31 -20.02 2.60 -9.51
CA TYR A 31 -20.03 1.15 -9.59
C TYR A 31 -20.14 0.76 -11.08
N VAL A 32 -19.02 0.36 -11.70
CA VAL A 32 -18.92 0.35 -13.16
C VAL A 32 -19.55 -0.93 -13.74
N GLY A 33 -20.73 -0.78 -14.34
CA GLY A 33 -21.30 -1.72 -15.32
C GLY A 33 -20.57 -1.64 -16.67
N ALA A 34 -20.72 -2.66 -17.51
CA ALA A 34 -20.04 -2.79 -18.80
C ALA A 34 -20.21 -1.53 -19.69
N ASP A 35 -19.15 -1.15 -20.42
CA ASP A 35 -19.02 -0.02 -21.37
C ASP A 35 -18.18 1.20 -20.91
N ILE A 36 -17.06 0.96 -20.23
CA ILE A 36 -16.04 2.01 -20.01
C ILE A 36 -14.92 1.99 -21.05
N PRO A 37 -14.43 3.17 -21.49
CA PRO A 37 -13.25 3.26 -22.35
C PRO A 37 -12.01 2.62 -21.73
N PHE A 38 -11.16 1.99 -22.56
CA PHE A 38 -9.96 1.27 -22.08
C PHE A 38 -9.04 2.12 -21.19
N PHE A 39 -8.74 3.36 -21.56
CA PHE A 39 -7.89 4.22 -20.72
C PHE A 39 -8.51 4.53 -19.36
N TYR A 40 -9.84 4.66 -19.31
CA TYR A 40 -10.55 4.86 -18.06
C TYR A 40 -10.50 3.59 -17.20
N SER A 41 -10.63 2.40 -17.80
CA SER A 41 -10.52 1.13 -17.07
C SER A 41 -9.14 0.92 -16.43
N VAL A 42 -8.06 1.36 -17.10
CA VAL A 42 -6.71 1.36 -16.53
C VAL A 42 -6.63 2.27 -15.31
N TYR A 43 -7.16 3.50 -15.40
CA TYR A 43 -7.21 4.41 -14.28
C TYR A 43 -8.01 3.83 -13.10
N VAL A 44 -9.21 3.30 -13.35
CA VAL A 44 -10.07 2.69 -12.32
C VAL A 44 -9.35 1.51 -11.65
N TYR A 45 -8.70 0.64 -12.44
CA TYR A 45 -7.91 -0.47 -11.92
C TYR A 45 -6.76 0.01 -11.01
N LEU A 46 -5.99 1.02 -11.44
CA LEU A 46 -4.90 1.58 -10.65
C LEU A 46 -5.42 2.24 -9.37
N ALA A 47 -6.53 2.98 -9.47
CA ALA A 47 -7.17 3.65 -8.34
C ALA A 47 -7.61 2.64 -7.26
N VAL A 48 -8.34 1.59 -7.65
CA VAL A 48 -8.75 0.50 -6.74
C VAL A 48 -7.54 -0.23 -6.16
N THR A 49 -6.53 -0.50 -6.99
CA THR A 49 -5.35 -1.26 -6.55
C THR A 49 -4.49 -0.49 -5.55
N ILE A 50 -4.21 0.78 -5.84
CA ILE A 50 -3.44 1.66 -4.96
C ILE A 50 -4.23 1.97 -3.69
N ASN A 51 -5.57 2.11 -3.77
CA ASN A 51 -6.44 2.26 -2.61
C ASN A 51 -6.75 0.95 -1.86
N SER A 52 -5.92 -0.08 -2.00
CA SER A 52 -6.04 -1.29 -1.20
C SER A 52 -5.17 -1.21 0.06
N LEU A 53 -5.67 -1.74 1.18
CA LEU A 53 -4.94 -1.72 2.44
C LEU A 53 -3.57 -2.40 2.32
N ALA A 54 -3.51 -3.45 1.50
CA ALA A 54 -2.28 -4.17 1.23
C ALA A 54 -1.24 -3.30 0.51
N PHE A 55 -1.64 -2.50 -0.49
CA PHE A 55 -0.72 -1.58 -1.15
C PHE A 55 -0.24 -0.47 -0.23
N TRP A 56 -1.14 0.10 0.58
CA TRP A 56 -0.79 1.08 1.61
C TRP A 56 0.28 0.54 2.57
N PHE A 57 0.13 -0.72 2.99
CA PHE A 57 1.08 -1.38 3.87
C PHE A 57 2.43 -1.67 3.18
N ILE A 58 2.44 -2.13 1.92
CA ILE A 58 3.68 -2.37 1.18
C ILE A 58 4.47 -1.06 1.00
N LEU A 59 3.78 0.03 0.66
CA LEU A 59 4.43 1.33 0.48
C LEU A 59 4.97 1.89 1.81
N SER A 60 4.35 1.58 2.95
CA SER A 60 4.90 1.95 4.26
C SER A 60 6.07 1.08 4.71
N MET A 61 6.29 -0.09 4.10
CA MET A 61 7.50 -0.89 4.32
C MET A 61 8.74 -0.31 3.64
N VAL A 62 8.59 0.37 2.49
CA VAL A 62 9.72 0.85 1.68
C VAL A 62 10.68 1.78 2.44
N PRO A 63 10.21 2.77 3.25
CA PRO A 63 11.11 3.58 4.07
C PRO A 63 12.01 2.73 4.97
N GLY A 64 11.45 1.69 5.57
CA GLY A 64 12.18 0.75 6.39
C GLY A 64 13.13 -0.16 5.63
N LEU A 65 12.72 -0.60 4.44
CA LEU A 65 13.46 -1.51 3.57
C LEU A 65 14.62 -0.84 2.82
N ILE A 66 14.56 0.46 2.57
CA ILE A 66 15.57 1.16 1.75
C ILE A 66 16.32 2.22 2.55
N HIS A 67 15.61 3.05 3.31
CA HIS A 67 16.18 4.29 3.84
C HIS A 67 16.70 4.17 5.26
N ALA A 68 16.05 3.39 6.12
CA ALA A 68 16.41 3.28 7.53
C ALA A 68 17.71 2.48 7.77
N ALA A 69 18.56 2.95 8.69
CA ALA A 69 19.76 2.25 9.14
C ALA A 69 19.48 1.30 10.32
N ASN A 70 18.46 1.59 11.13
CA ASN A 70 18.08 0.80 12.30
C ASN A 70 16.56 0.73 12.48
N LEU A 71 16.09 -0.12 13.40
CA LEU A 71 14.66 -0.35 13.64
C LEU A 71 13.94 0.92 14.12
N LYS A 72 14.57 1.73 14.99
CA LYS A 72 13.97 2.97 15.51
C LYS A 72 13.71 3.97 14.39
N GLU A 73 14.72 4.20 13.54
CA GLU A 73 14.60 5.06 12.36
C GLU A 73 13.54 4.53 11.40
N SER A 74 13.45 3.21 11.25
CA SER A 74 12.46 2.56 10.38
C SER A 74 11.02 2.79 10.82
N ILE A 75 10.74 2.61 12.11
CA ILE A 75 9.44 2.88 12.72
C ILE A 75 9.05 4.34 12.48
N LEU A 76 9.98 5.26 12.75
CA LEU A 76 9.76 6.68 12.56
C LEU A 76 9.47 7.03 11.09
N PHE A 77 10.28 6.54 10.15
CA PHE A 77 10.10 6.82 8.73
C PHE A 77 8.82 6.24 8.16
N GLY A 78 8.45 5.01 8.55
CA GLY A 78 7.17 4.42 8.15
C GLY A 78 5.97 5.21 8.68
N GLY A 79 6.02 5.65 9.94
CA GLY A 79 5.00 6.52 10.53
C GLY A 79 4.89 7.87 9.83
N ILE A 80 6.01 8.55 9.60
CA ILE A 80 6.04 9.84 8.86
C ILE A 80 5.46 9.67 7.45
N PHE A 81 5.85 8.62 6.73
CA PHE A 81 5.30 8.33 5.40
C PHE A 81 3.78 8.18 5.43
N ALA A 82 3.24 7.36 6.32
CA ALA A 82 1.81 7.09 6.38
C ALA A 82 1.01 8.32 6.82
N VAL A 83 1.54 9.13 7.75
CA VAL A 83 0.94 10.41 8.13
C VAL A 83 0.94 11.37 6.95
N ALA A 84 2.04 11.50 6.21
CA ALA A 84 2.09 12.34 5.02
C ALA A 84 1.10 11.88 3.94
N ALA A 85 0.98 10.57 3.70
CA ALA A 85 0.03 10.00 2.75
C ALA A 85 -1.42 10.29 3.13
N ILE A 86 -1.81 10.07 4.39
CA ILE A 86 -3.18 10.37 4.82
C ILE A 86 -3.43 11.89 4.85
N THR A 87 -2.42 12.73 5.14
CA THR A 87 -2.54 14.19 5.00
C THR A 87 -2.84 14.57 3.56
N PHE A 88 -2.07 14.11 2.58
CA PHE A 88 -2.34 14.43 1.17
C PHE A 88 -3.71 13.89 0.71
N TYR A 89 -4.09 12.69 1.16
CA TYR A 89 -5.41 12.14 0.88
C TYR A 89 -6.53 13.07 1.38
N PHE A 90 -6.45 13.57 2.61
CA PHE A 90 -7.43 14.55 3.12
C PHE A 90 -7.33 15.94 2.48
N MET A 91 -6.14 16.36 2.05
CA MET A 91 -6.00 17.62 1.31
C MET A 91 -6.74 17.58 -0.04
N PHE A 92 -6.78 16.43 -0.70
CA PHE A 92 -7.47 16.26 -1.98
C PHE A 92 -8.93 15.83 -1.84
N GLY A 93 -9.26 14.99 -0.87
CA GLY A 93 -10.60 14.41 -0.68
C GLY A 93 -11.44 15.09 0.40
N GLY A 94 -10.88 16.05 1.13
CA GLY A 94 -11.51 16.71 2.27
C GLY A 94 -11.23 16.01 3.61
N PHE A 95 -11.31 16.78 4.70
CA PHE A 95 -11.08 16.29 6.06
C PHE A 95 -12.36 15.70 6.66
N PRO A 96 -12.35 14.42 7.06
CA PRO A 96 -13.51 13.85 7.73
C PRO A 96 -13.59 14.32 9.19
N ASN A 97 -14.80 14.32 9.76
CA ASN A 97 -15.03 14.71 11.16
C ASN A 97 -14.20 13.89 12.18
N ASN A 98 -13.81 12.67 11.81
CA ASN A 98 -12.98 11.78 12.62
C ASN A 98 -11.51 11.71 12.14
N ALA A 99 -10.98 12.75 11.49
CA ALA A 99 -9.62 12.79 10.94
C ALA A 99 -8.53 12.34 11.95
N ILE A 100 -8.69 12.67 13.23
CA ILE A 100 -7.75 12.26 14.30
C ILE A 100 -7.65 10.73 14.40
N ILE A 101 -8.76 10.01 14.28
CA ILE A 101 -8.78 8.55 14.33
C ILE A 101 -8.01 7.99 13.13
N TRP A 102 -8.23 8.55 11.94
CA TRP A 102 -7.51 8.14 10.73
C TRP A 102 -6.02 8.42 10.80
N TYR A 103 -5.60 9.58 11.33
CA TYR A 103 -4.18 9.83 11.60
C TYR A 103 -3.58 8.81 12.57
N GLY A 104 -4.32 8.44 13.62
CA GLY A 104 -3.90 7.41 14.57
C GLY A 104 -3.72 6.05 13.92
N ILE A 105 -4.72 5.56 13.18
CA ILE A 105 -4.68 4.27 12.48
C ILE A 105 -3.59 4.26 11.41
N SER A 106 -3.47 5.32 10.61
CA SER A 106 -2.44 5.44 9.58
C SER A 106 -1.04 5.46 10.17
N SER A 107 -0.82 6.19 11.27
CA SER A 107 0.46 6.19 11.98
C SER A 107 0.82 4.80 12.51
N LEU A 108 -0.14 4.09 13.12
CA LEU A 108 0.06 2.70 13.56
C LEU A 108 0.37 1.76 12.39
N GLY A 109 -0.40 1.81 11.31
CA GLY A 109 -0.14 1.02 10.11
C GLY A 109 1.24 1.33 9.49
N GLY A 110 1.60 2.61 9.44
CA GLY A 110 2.89 3.08 8.93
C GLY A 110 4.07 2.64 9.77
N THR A 111 3.97 2.73 11.09
CA THR A 111 5.03 2.27 12.02
C THR A 111 5.24 0.76 11.95
N ILE A 112 4.15 -0.03 11.89
CA ILE A 112 4.22 -1.49 11.71
C ILE A 112 4.82 -1.82 10.33
N GLY A 113 4.37 -1.15 9.27
CA GLY A 113 4.92 -1.34 7.93
C GLY A 113 6.41 -1.01 7.88
N GLY A 114 6.83 0.14 8.42
CA GLY A 114 8.23 0.51 8.54
C GLY A 114 9.05 -0.53 9.29
N ALA A 115 8.61 -0.98 10.46
CA ALA A 115 9.27 -2.05 11.21
C ALA A 115 9.40 -3.34 10.37
N THR A 116 8.32 -3.74 9.70
CA THR A 116 8.25 -4.93 8.84
C THR A 116 9.26 -4.83 7.69
N GLY A 117 9.33 -3.67 7.02
CA GLY A 117 10.28 -3.42 5.94
C GLY A 117 11.74 -3.53 6.38
N TYR A 118 12.07 -3.01 7.58
CA TYR A 118 13.42 -3.16 8.12
C TYR A 118 13.74 -4.60 8.52
N LEU A 119 12.81 -5.31 9.15
CA LEU A 119 13.00 -6.71 9.52
C LEU A 119 13.16 -7.60 8.27
N ALA A 120 12.43 -7.31 7.20
CA ALA A 120 12.56 -7.97 5.89
C ALA A 120 13.92 -7.75 5.21
N LYS A 121 14.74 -6.78 5.65
CA LYS A 121 16.15 -6.69 5.22
C LYS A 121 16.96 -7.90 5.68
N ARG A 122 16.72 -8.30 6.94
CA ARG A 122 17.53 -9.29 7.67
C ARG A 122 16.95 -10.69 7.55
N ASN A 123 15.63 -10.80 7.59
CA ASN A 123 14.92 -12.07 7.51
C ASN A 123 13.83 -11.96 6.46
N LYS A 124 14.02 -12.61 5.30
CA LYS A 124 13.06 -12.57 4.20
C LYS A 124 11.72 -13.22 4.56
N TYR A 125 11.69 -14.19 5.47
CA TYR A 125 10.46 -14.83 5.93
C TYR A 125 9.45 -13.84 6.53
N ILE A 126 9.88 -12.65 6.96
CA ILE A 126 9.00 -11.57 7.41
C ILE A 126 8.01 -11.13 6.32
N LEU A 127 8.35 -11.29 5.03
CA LEU A 127 7.43 -10.97 3.93
C LEU A 127 6.18 -11.86 3.92
N LEU A 128 6.18 -13.01 4.60
CA LEU A 128 4.99 -13.84 4.76
C LEU A 128 3.86 -13.10 5.50
N LEU A 129 4.17 -12.04 6.28
CA LEU A 129 3.17 -11.18 6.90
C LEU A 129 2.28 -10.44 5.88
N LEU A 130 2.73 -10.28 4.63
CA LEU A 130 1.93 -9.70 3.56
C LEU A 130 0.80 -10.63 3.11
N ILE A 131 0.99 -11.95 3.20
CA ILE A 131 0.04 -12.94 2.71
C ILE A 131 -1.32 -12.83 3.44
N PRO A 132 -1.39 -12.80 4.79
CA PRO A 132 -2.64 -12.54 5.48
C PRO A 132 -3.32 -11.22 5.07
N GLY A 133 -2.55 -10.14 4.87
CA GLY A 133 -3.10 -8.85 4.42
C GLY A 133 -3.73 -8.94 3.03
N PHE A 134 -3.11 -9.68 2.12
CA PHE A 134 -3.65 -9.98 0.80
C PHE A 134 -4.92 -10.84 0.86
N PHE A 135 -4.95 -11.87 1.71
CA PHE A 135 -6.17 -12.66 1.91
C PHE A 135 -7.30 -11.82 2.50
N LEU A 136 -7.03 -10.96 3.49
CA LEU A 136 -8.01 -10.03 4.04
C LEU A 136 -8.54 -9.07 2.97
N GLN A 137 -7.68 -8.61 2.06
CA GLN A 137 -8.11 -7.77 0.94
C GLN A 137 -9.02 -8.54 -0.03
N LEU A 138 -8.70 -9.80 -0.37
CA LEU A 138 -9.58 -10.65 -1.20
C LEU A 138 -10.95 -10.87 -0.54
N LEU A 139 -10.97 -11.11 0.78
CA LEU A 139 -12.21 -11.24 1.53
C LEU A 139 -13.02 -9.93 1.55
N ARG A 140 -12.34 -8.80 1.73
CA ARG A 140 -12.97 -7.46 1.68
C ARG A 140 -13.58 -7.15 0.31
N ASN A 141 -12.93 -7.58 -0.78
CA ASN A 141 -13.45 -7.39 -2.13
C ASN A 141 -14.74 -8.19 -2.37
N GLY A 142 -14.93 -9.32 -1.67
CA GLY A 142 -16.14 -10.14 -1.72
C GLY A 142 -16.35 -10.86 -3.04
N THR A 143 -17.37 -11.74 -3.10
CA THR A 143 -17.66 -12.56 -4.30
C THR A 143 -18.09 -11.72 -5.50
N ASN A 144 -18.78 -10.60 -5.28
CA ASN A 144 -19.25 -9.72 -6.36
C ASN A 144 -18.12 -9.12 -7.19
N SER A 145 -16.93 -8.93 -6.61
CA SER A 145 -15.77 -8.42 -7.33
C SER A 145 -15.30 -9.34 -8.47
N TRP A 146 -15.67 -10.63 -8.44
CA TRP A 146 -15.38 -11.58 -9.50
C TRP A 146 -16.34 -11.50 -10.69
N ASN A 147 -17.38 -10.68 -10.62
CA ASN A 147 -18.41 -10.57 -11.65
C ASN A 147 -18.15 -9.41 -12.63
N HIS A 148 -17.08 -8.63 -12.44
CA HIS A 148 -16.71 -7.54 -13.34
C HIS A 148 -15.19 -7.49 -13.58
N ALA A 149 -14.80 -7.06 -14.78
CA ALA A 149 -13.42 -7.18 -15.28
C ALA A 149 -12.37 -6.55 -14.35
N ILE A 150 -12.66 -5.38 -13.79
CA ILE A 150 -11.72 -4.65 -12.90
C ILE A 150 -11.51 -5.39 -11.59
N GLY A 151 -12.58 -5.91 -10.98
CA GLY A 151 -12.49 -6.65 -9.73
C GLY A 151 -11.75 -7.97 -9.94
N ILE A 152 -12.02 -8.68 -11.06
CA ILE A 152 -11.27 -9.86 -11.47
C ILE A 152 -9.77 -9.52 -11.60
N ALA A 153 -9.43 -8.46 -12.32
CA ALA A 153 -8.04 -8.06 -12.53
C ALA A 153 -7.32 -7.72 -11.21
N HIS A 154 -7.98 -6.99 -10.31
CA HIS A 154 -7.44 -6.66 -9.00
C HIS A 154 -7.27 -7.91 -8.11
N ASN A 155 -8.26 -8.81 -8.07
CA ASN A 155 -8.16 -10.06 -7.32
C ASN A 155 -7.05 -10.97 -7.86
N LEU A 156 -6.93 -11.10 -9.18
CA LEU A 156 -5.84 -11.85 -9.81
C LEU A 156 -4.48 -11.24 -9.46
N THR A 157 -4.38 -9.91 -9.42
CA THR A 157 -3.15 -9.22 -8.99
C THR A 157 -2.76 -9.59 -7.56
N ILE A 158 -3.73 -9.65 -6.65
CA ILE A 158 -3.49 -10.09 -5.28
C ILE A 158 -3.04 -11.57 -5.25
N CYS A 159 -3.73 -12.46 -5.98
CA CYS A 159 -3.33 -13.87 -6.06
C CYS A 159 -1.91 -14.04 -6.60
N VAL A 160 -1.56 -13.30 -7.67
CA VAL A 160 -0.21 -13.30 -8.24
C VAL A 160 0.80 -12.77 -7.24
N ALA A 161 0.48 -11.72 -6.48
CA ALA A 161 1.36 -11.19 -5.44
C ALA A 161 1.64 -12.23 -4.33
N ILE A 162 0.60 -12.97 -3.88
CA ILE A 162 0.77 -14.08 -2.94
C ILE A 162 1.72 -15.13 -3.52
N LEU A 163 1.46 -15.60 -4.75
CA LEU A 163 2.30 -16.60 -5.42
C LEU A 163 3.75 -16.12 -5.54
N PHE A 164 3.97 -14.87 -5.96
CA PHE A 164 5.31 -14.30 -6.08
C PHE A 164 6.06 -14.27 -4.76
N ILE A 165 5.39 -13.86 -3.68
CA ILE A 165 6.00 -13.88 -2.34
C ILE A 165 6.32 -15.32 -1.93
N SER A 166 5.39 -16.26 -2.09
CA SER A 166 5.62 -17.66 -1.74
C SER A 166 6.81 -18.26 -2.48
N ILE A 167 6.88 -18.07 -3.81
CA ILE A 167 7.99 -18.55 -4.64
C ILE A 167 9.30 -17.88 -4.21
N TYR A 168 9.30 -16.56 -4.03
CA TYR A 168 10.48 -15.82 -3.59
C TYR A 168 11.04 -16.36 -2.27
N ILE A 169 10.18 -16.67 -1.30
CA ILE A 169 10.60 -17.24 -0.02
C ILE A 169 11.19 -18.64 -0.17
N ILE A 170 10.61 -19.50 -1.02
CA ILE A 170 11.14 -20.83 -1.29
C ILE A 170 12.54 -20.72 -1.92
N LEU A 171 12.72 -19.86 -2.92
CA LEU A 171 14.00 -19.69 -3.60
C LEU A 171 15.09 -19.11 -2.69
N VAL A 172 14.72 -18.27 -1.72
CA VAL A 172 15.67 -17.75 -0.73
C VAL A 172 15.99 -18.80 0.34
N ARG A 173 15.07 -19.71 0.66
CA ARG A 173 15.29 -20.79 1.62
C ARG A 173 16.33 -21.81 1.13
N GLU A 174 16.36 -22.06 -0.17
CA GLU A 174 17.26 -23.05 -0.79
C GLU A 174 18.70 -22.55 -0.95
N LYS A 175 18.96 -21.26 -0.68
CA LYS A 175 20.28 -20.64 -0.68
C LYS A 175 20.85 -20.51 0.73
#